data_AF-A0A5S3YUF5-F1
#
_entry.id   AF-A0A5S3YUF5-F1
#
_cell.length_a   1.000
_cell.length_b   1.000
_cell.length_c   1.000
_cell.angle_alpha   90.00
_cell.angle_beta   90.00
_cell.angle_gamma   90.00
#
_symmetry.space_group_name_H-M   'P 1'
#
loop_
_entity.id
_entity.type
_entity.pdbx_description
1 polymer ?
#
loop_
_entity_poly.entity_id
_entity_poly.type
_entity_poly.pdbx_seq_one_letter_code
_entity_poly.pdbx_strand_id
1 'polypeptide(L)'
;MSDPLFLEYFESIDDPRQQGNVVHKVLDIIFLTVSAVISGCQGWEDIEDFGHDRLNWLRKFVPFKNGIPRHDTIARVISRIDIT
;
A
#
# COMPACT_ATOMS: atom_id res chain seq x y z
N MET A 1 -1.63 -18.05 13.64
CA MET A 1 -0.88 -16.79 13.74
C MET A 1 -1.91 -15.72 13.50
N SER A 2 -2.17 -14.86 14.48
CA SER A 2 -3.14 -13.76 14.34
C SER A 2 -2.68 -12.85 13.20
N ASP A 3 -3.62 -12.29 12.45
CA ASP A 3 -3.26 -11.29 11.46
C ASP A 3 -2.65 -10.07 12.17
N PRO A 4 -1.65 -9.38 11.57
CA PRO A 4 -1.12 -8.16 12.15
C PRO A 4 -2.26 -7.17 12.36
N LEU A 5 -2.31 -6.50 13.53
CA LEU A 5 -3.35 -5.51 13.89
C LEU A 5 -3.63 -4.48 12.78
N PHE A 6 -2.60 -4.14 12.00
CA PHE A 6 -2.73 -3.29 10.82
C PHE A 6 -3.71 -3.87 9.78
N LEU A 7 -3.57 -5.14 9.43
CA LEU A 7 -4.45 -5.79 8.46
C LEU A 7 -5.89 -5.84 8.99
N GLU A 8 -6.08 -6.20 10.26
CA GLU A 8 -7.41 -6.25 10.87
C GLU A 8 -8.09 -4.88 10.85
N TYR A 9 -7.35 -3.80 11.16
CA TYR A 9 -7.91 -2.44 11.19
C TYR A 9 -8.30 -1.93 9.80
N PHE A 10 -7.56 -2.29 8.76
CA PHE A 10 -7.78 -1.79 7.40
C PHE A 10 -8.56 -2.76 6.51
N GLU A 11 -8.95 -3.94 7.00
CA GLU A 11 -9.68 -4.95 6.23
C GLU A 11 -11.04 -4.43 5.72
N SER A 12 -11.68 -3.53 6.47
CA SER A 12 -12.98 -2.94 6.11
C SER A 12 -12.89 -1.80 5.08
N ILE A 13 -11.69 -1.42 4.62
CA ILE A 13 -11.56 -0.38 3.59
C ILE A 13 -11.99 -0.95 2.25
N ASP A 14 -13.05 -0.37 1.69
CA ASP A 14 -13.49 -0.64 0.34
C ASP A 14 -12.44 -0.18 -0.69
N ASP A 15 -12.26 -0.97 -1.75
CA ASP A 15 -11.40 -0.58 -2.87
C ASP A 15 -12.16 0.40 -3.79
N PRO A 16 -11.77 1.69 -3.86
CA PRO A 16 -12.48 2.69 -4.64
C PRO A 16 -12.26 2.54 -6.16
N ARG A 17 -11.49 1.54 -6.60
CA ARG A 17 -11.18 1.30 -8.01
C ARG A 17 -12.22 0.39 -8.66
N GLN A 18 -12.37 0.55 -9.97
CA GLN A 18 -13.22 -0.33 -10.77
C GLN A 18 -12.71 -1.78 -10.72
N GLN A 19 -13.59 -2.70 -10.32
CA GLN A 19 -13.31 -4.13 -10.32
C GLN A 19 -12.93 -4.61 -11.73
N GLY A 20 -11.80 -5.31 -11.86
CA GLY A 20 -11.22 -5.77 -13.14
C GLY A 20 -9.93 -5.06 -13.55
N ASN A 21 -9.63 -3.88 -13.00
CA ASN A 21 -8.39 -3.14 -13.25
C ASN A 21 -7.50 -3.03 -11.99
N VAL A 22 -7.57 -4.03 -11.12
CA VAL A 22 -6.87 -4.05 -9.83
C VAL A 22 -5.74 -5.08 -9.87
N VAL A 23 -4.51 -4.59 -9.98
CA VAL A 23 -3.29 -5.41 -9.91
C VAL A 23 -2.78 -5.50 -8.47
N HIS A 24 -2.66 -4.37 -7.77
CA HIS A 24 -2.17 -4.33 -6.40
C HIS A 24 -3.34 -4.24 -5.42
N LYS A 25 -3.33 -5.05 -4.35
CA LYS A 25 -4.33 -4.95 -3.28
C LYS A 25 -4.26 -3.57 -2.63
N VAL A 26 -5.41 -3.03 -2.21
CA VAL A 26 -5.46 -1.74 -1.50
C VAL A 26 -4.65 -1.79 -0.21
N LEU A 27 -4.76 -2.88 0.54
CA LEU A 27 -3.97 -3.10 1.76
C LEU A 27 -2.45 -3.05 1.51
N ASP A 28 -1.96 -3.62 0.41
CA ASP A 28 -0.54 -3.55 0.04
C ASP A 28 -0.10 -2.09 -0.19
N ILE A 29 -0.96 -1.29 -0.85
CA ILE A 29 -0.70 0.14 -1.14
C ILE A 29 -0.75 0.98 0.13
N ILE A 30 -1.72 0.76 1.03
CA ILE A 30 -1.83 1.48 2.31
C ILE A 30 -0.62 1.15 3.19
N PHE A 31 -0.26 -0.12 3.31
CA PHE A 31 0.89 -0.54 4.11
C PHE A 31 2.20 0.06 3.60
N LEU A 32 2.41 0.08 2.28
CA LEU A 32 3.56 0.73 1.65
C LEU A 32 3.61 2.22 1.99
N THR A 33 2.49 2.93 1.79
CA THR A 33 2.39 4.38 1.98
C THR A 33 2.69 4.77 3.43
N VAL A 34 2.05 4.10 4.40
CA VAL A 34 2.26 4.37 5.82
C VAL A 34 3.71 4.09 6.23
N SER A 35 4.27 2.96 5.79
CA SER A 35 5.65 2.58 6.11
C SER A 35 6.67 3.61 5.57
N ALA A 36 6.47 4.07 4.34
CA ALA A 36 7.35 5.04 3.69
C ALA A 36 7.25 6.43 4.35
N VAL A 37 6.02 6.92 4.61
CA VAL A 37 5.80 8.23 5.24
C VAL A 37 6.38 8.28 6.65
N ILE A 38 6.19 7.23 7.46
CA ILE A 38 6.82 7.15 8.81
C ILE A 38 8.35 7.11 8.71
N SER A 39 8.88 6.55 7.62
CA SER A 39 10.33 6.52 7.34
C SER A 39 10.87 7.84 6.78
N GLY A 40 10.02 8.85 6.59
CA GLY A 40 10.41 10.20 6.17
C GLY A 40 10.28 10.50 4.67
N CYS A 41 9.72 9.60 3.88
CA CYS A 41 9.44 9.85 2.45
C CYS A 41 8.36 10.94 2.31
N GLN A 42 8.53 11.87 1.36
CA GLN A 42 7.62 13.01 1.20
C GLN A 42 6.88 13.01 -0.15
N GLY A 43 7.47 12.41 -1.19
CA GLY A 43 6.86 12.29 -2.52
C GLY A 43 6.33 10.90 -2.84
N TRP A 44 5.46 10.81 -3.86
CA TRP A 44 4.98 9.52 -4.38
C TRP A 44 6.10 8.70 -5.02
N GLU A 45 7.05 9.37 -5.68
CA GLU A 45 8.27 8.77 -6.21
C GLU A 45 9.14 8.20 -5.07
N ASP A 46 9.36 8.97 -4.01
CA ASP A 46 10.08 8.49 -2.81
C ASP A 46 9.43 7.24 -2.20
N ILE A 47 8.09 7.16 -2.21
CA ILE A 47 7.35 6.00 -1.69
C ILE A 47 7.52 4.78 -2.60
N GLU A 48 7.52 4.96 -3.92
CA GLU A 48 7.82 3.89 -4.88
C GLU A 48 9.26 3.38 -4.66
N ASP A 49 10.23 4.30 -4.57
CA ASP A 49 11.65 3.98 -4.35
C ASP A 49 11.85 3.24 -3.02
N PHE A 50 11.24 3.74 -1.93
CA PHE A 50 11.23 3.04 -0.64
C PHE A 50 10.67 1.61 -0.76
N GLY A 51 9.59 1.45 -1.52
CA GLY A 51 8.98 0.16 -1.80
C GLY A 51 9.97 -0.80 -2.45
N HIS A 52 10.70 -0.34 -3.46
CA HIS A 52 11.72 -1.14 -4.14
C HIS A 52 12.88 -1.48 -3.21
N ASP A 53 13.38 -0.51 -2.44
CA ASP A 53 14.50 -0.65 -1.52
C ASP A 53 14.21 -1.53 -0.31
N ARG A 54 12.94 -1.64 0.09
CA ARG A 54 12.50 -2.35 1.31
C ARG A 54 11.52 -3.48 1.03
N LEU A 55 11.35 -3.92 -0.22
CA LEU A 55 10.40 -4.96 -0.60
C LEU A 55 10.53 -6.24 0.23
N ASN A 56 11.76 -6.70 0.51
CA ASN A 56 11.98 -7.90 1.31
C ASN A 56 11.54 -7.74 2.77
N TRP A 57 11.64 -6.53 3.32
CA TRP A 57 11.15 -6.23 4.67
C TRP A 57 9.63 -6.11 4.67
N LEU A 58 9.07 -5.39 3.69
CA LEU A 58 7.64 -5.22 3.49
C LEU A 58 6.90 -6.58 3.37
N ARG A 59 7.50 -7.53 2.64
CA ARG A 59 6.98 -8.89 2.46
C ARG A 59 6.86 -9.74 3.72
N LYS A 60 7.45 -9.30 4.83
CA LYS A 60 7.27 -9.96 6.13
C LYS A 60 5.89 -9.70 6.74
N PHE A 61 5.19 -8.66 6.28
CA PHE A 61 3.91 -8.22 6.85
C PHE A 61 2.75 -8.42 5.87
N VAL A 62 2.95 -8.08 4.58
CA VAL A 62 1.93 -8.26 3.54
C VAL A 62 2.55 -8.80 2.24
N PRO A 63 1.81 -9.51 1.36
CA PRO A 63 2.42 -10.34 0.33
C PRO A 63 3.12 -9.61 -0.83
N PHE A 64 2.62 -8.43 -1.26
CA PHE A 64 3.09 -7.73 -2.47
C PHE A 64 3.24 -8.67 -3.69
N LYS A 65 2.19 -9.44 -4.00
CA LYS A 65 2.21 -10.49 -5.04
C LYS A 65 2.65 -9.97 -6.41
N ASN A 66 2.24 -8.74 -6.73
CA ASN A 66 2.53 -8.08 -8.01
C ASN A 66 3.63 -7.01 -7.90
N GLY A 67 4.44 -7.06 -6.84
CA GLY A 67 5.51 -6.08 -6.61
C GLY A 67 4.99 -4.73 -6.15
N ILE A 68 5.83 -3.71 -6.34
CA ILE A 68 5.58 -2.33 -5.90
C ILE A 68 4.75 -1.60 -6.97
N PRO A 69 3.62 -0.98 -6.59
CA PRO A 69 2.86 -0.12 -7.49
C PRO A 69 3.66 1.13 -7.86
N ARG A 70 3.50 1.62 -9.09
CA ARG A 70 4.05 2.92 -9.52
C ARG A 70 3.49 4.07 -8.68
N HIS A 71 4.25 5.16 -8.56
CA HIS A 71 3.89 6.39 -7.86
C HIS A 71 2.50 6.91 -8.27
N ASP A 72 2.16 6.88 -9.57
CA ASP A 72 0.84 7.30 -10.07
C ASP A 72 -0.29 6.40 -9.59
N THR A 73 -0.02 5.09 -9.45
CA THR A 73 -1.00 4.15 -8.89
C THR A 73 -1.19 4.37 -7.41
N ILE A 74 -0.10 4.60 -6.66
CA ILE A 74 -0.14 4.92 -5.24
C ILE A 74 -0.97 6.18 -5.01
N ALA A 75 -0.58 7.28 -5.66
CA ALA A 75 -1.25 8.58 -5.54
C ALA A 75 -2.75 8.48 -5.85
N ARG A 76 -3.11 7.84 -6.97
CA ARG A 76 -4.49 7.66 -7.39
C ARG A 76 -5.32 6.85 -6.41
N VAL A 77 -4.77 5.79 -5.82
CA VAL A 77 -5.49 4.95 -4.86
C VAL A 77 -5.67 5.69 -3.55
N ILE A 78 -4.58 6.18 -2.96
CA ILE A 78 -4.60 6.87 -1.65
C ILE A 78 -5.51 8.09 -1.70
N SER A 79 -5.50 8.86 -2.79
CA SER A 79 -6.36 10.05 -2.94
C SER A 79 -7.86 9.75 -3.05
N ARG A 80 -8.23 8.47 -3.21
CA ARG A 80 -9.62 8.01 -3.37
C ARG A 80 -10.10 7.14 -2.21
N ILE A 81 -9.23 6.81 -1.26
CA ILE A 81 -9.66 6.12 -0.05
C ILE A 81 -10.50 7.10 0.75
N ASP A 82 -11.75 6.72 0.97
CA ASP A 82 -12.60 7.41 1.93
C ASP A 82 -12.26 6.90 3.34
N ILE A 83 -12.15 7.82 4.29
CA ILE A 83 -11.83 7.52 5.70
C ILE A 83 -13.12 7.53 6.55
N THR A 84 -14.28 7.68 5.90
CA THR A 84 -15.58 7.90 6.56
C THR A 84 -16.25 6.61 6.99
#